data_AF-A0A7C6KYQ3-F1
#
_entry.id   AF-A0A7C6KYQ3-F1
#
_cell.length_a   1.000
_cell.length_b   1.000
_cell.length_c   1.000
_cell.angle_alpha   90.00
_cell.angle_beta   90.00
_cell.angle_gamma   90.00
#
_symmetry.space_group_name_H-M   'P 1'
#
loop_
_entity.id
_entity.type
_entity.pdbx_description
1 polymer ?
#
loop_
_entity_poly.entity_id
_entity_poly.type
_entity_poly.pdbx_seq_one_letter_code
_entity_poly.pdbx_strand_id
1 'polypeptide(L)' 'MNAILSTLIIFIGFAMAGWTRYKQALHDIIAGTFVIKS' A
#
# COMPACT_ATOMS: atom_id res chain seq x y z
N MET A 1 12.16 19.59 9.14
CA MET A 1 12.36 18.34 8.38
C MET A 1 11.25 17.34 8.75
N ASN A 2 10.02 17.77 8.96
CA ASN A 2 8.99 18.31 8.05
C ASN A 2 8.23 17.16 7.39
N ALA A 3 7.08 16.82 7.99
CA ALA A 3 6.17 15.67 7.80
C ALA A 3 5.96 15.14 6.37
N ILE A 4 6.31 15.92 5.35
CA ILE A 4 6.24 15.58 3.93
C ILE A 4 6.92 14.24 3.62
N LEU A 5 8.10 13.98 4.19
CA LEU A 5 8.82 12.72 3.96
C LEU A 5 8.06 11.51 4.51
N SER A 6 7.51 11.64 5.73
CA SER A 6 6.70 10.59 6.36
C SER A 6 5.40 10.34 5.61
N THR A 7 4.75 11.41 5.14
CA THR A 7 3.53 11.32 4.35
C THR A 7 3.78 10.62 3.02
N LEU A 8 4.89 10.92 2.33
CA LEU A 8 5.26 10.27 1.06
C LEU A 8 5.38 8.75 1.18
N ILE A 9 5.95 8.23 2.26
CA ILE A 9 6.12 6.78 2.46
C ILE A 9 4.74 6.09 2.57
N ILE A 10 3.78 6.70 3.26
CA ILE A 10 2.42 6.19 3.37
C ILE A 10 1.72 6.22 2.01
N PHE A 11 1.88 7.30 1.25
CA PHE A 11 1.32 7.41 -0.10
C PHE A 11 1.91 6.37 -1.05
N ILE A 12 3.22 6.08 -0.97
CA ILE A 12 3.85 5.02 -1.76
C ILE A 12 3.28 3.65 -1.37
N GLY A 13 3.12 3.38 -0.07
CA GLY A 13 2.50 2.15 0.43
C GLY A 13 1.04 1.96 -0.04
N PHE A 14 0.29 3.06 -0.17
CA PHE A 14 -1.06 3.07 -0.73
C PHE A 14 -1.06 2.90 -2.26
N ALA A 15 -0.17 3.59 -2.97
CA ALA A 15 -0.04 3.51 -4.43
C ALA A 15 0.40 2.12 -4.91
N MET A 16 1.06 1.34 -4.06
CA MET A 16 1.46 -0.05 -4.32
C MET A 16 0.27 -0.95 -4.72
N ALA A 17 -0.94 -0.68 -4.22
CA ALA A 17 -2.16 -1.37 -4.62
C ALA A 17 -2.51 -1.18 -6.12
N GLY A 18 -1.97 -0.15 -6.77
CA GLY A 18 -2.12 0.05 -8.22
C GLY A 18 -1.18 -0.81 -9.07
N TRP A 19 -0.06 -1.27 -8.51
CA TRP A 19 1.03 -1.90 -9.26
C TRP A 19 1.20 -3.41 -8.97
N THR A 20 0.58 -3.92 -7.91
CA THR A 20 0.64 -5.34 -7.54
C THR A 20 -0.44 -6.15 -8.26
N ARG A 21 -0.12 -7.40 -8.63
CA ARG A 21 -1.02 -8.32 -9.37
C ARG A 21 -2.39 -8.51 -8.69
N TYR A 22 -2.41 -8.49 -7.37
CA TYR A 22 -3.61 -8.67 -6.54
C TYR A 22 -4.13 -7.36 -5.94
N LYS A 23 -3.62 -6.21 -6.42
CA LYS A 23 -3.94 -4.88 -5.89
C LYS A 23 -3.76 -4.73 -4.38
N GLN A 24 -2.72 -5.36 -3.84
CA GLN A 24 -2.33 -5.31 -2.44
C GLN A 24 -1.47 -4.07 -2.16
N ALA A 25 -1.82 -3.35 -1.10
CA ALA A 25 -0.94 -2.35 -0.49
C ALA A 25 0.14 -3.03 0.37
N LEU A 26 1.13 -2.26 0.81
CA LEU A 26 2.23 -2.80 1.65
C LEU A 26 1.69 -3.47 2.93
N HIS A 27 0.67 -2.88 3.56
CA HIS A 27 0.08 -3.44 4.78
C HIS A 27 -0.69 -4.74 4.52
N ASP A 28 -1.30 -4.90 3.35
CA ASP A 28 -1.99 -6.14 2.96
C ASP A 28 -0.99 -7.29 2.78
N ILE A 29 0.20 -6.99 2.24
CA ILE A 29 1.29 -7.98 2.08
C ILE A 29 1.83 -8.40 3.45
N ILE A 30 2.03 -7.45 4.38
CA ILE A 30 2.47 -7.73 5.75
C ILE A 30 1.45 -8.62 6.48
N ALA A 31 0.15 -8.39 6.26
CA ALA A 31 -0.93 -9.18 6.82
C ALA A 31 -1.18 -10.52 6.09
N GLY A 32 -0.57 -10.73 4.92
CA GLY A 32 -0.82 -11.92 4.08
C GLY A 32 -2.25 -11.97 3.52
N THR A 33 -2.93 -10.82 3.44
CA THR A 33 -4.32 -10.71 2.99
C THR A 33 -4.39 -10.13 1.58
N PHE A 34 -5.41 -10.50 0.80
CA PHE A 34 -5.71 -9.89 -0.49
C PHE A 34 -7.23 -9.74 -0.69
N VAL A 35 -7.64 -8.71 -1.44
CA VAL A 35 -9.06 -8.43 -1.68
C VAL A 35 -9.59 -9.35 -2.78
N ILE A 36 -10.72 -10.01 -2.50
CA ILE A 36 -11.47 -10.81 -3.45
C ILE A 36 -12.72 -10.00 -3.83
N LYS A 37 -13.00 -9.85 -5.13
CA LYS A 37 -14.28 -9.27 -5.57
C LYS A 37 -15.39 -10.27 -5.25
N SER A 38 -16.37 -9.85 -4.44
CA SER A 38 -17.68 -10.50 -4.34
C SER A 38 -18.53 -10.24 -5.58
#